data_AF-A0AAQ1G7P9-F1
#
_entry.id   AF-A0AAQ1G7P9-F1
#
_cell.length_a   1.000
_cell.length_b   1.000
_cell.length_c   1.000
_cell.angle_alpha   90.00
_cell.angle_beta   90.00
_cell.angle_gamma   90.00
#
_symmetry.space_group_name_H-M   'P 1'
#
loop_
_entity.id
_entity.type
_entity.pdbx_description
1 polymer ?
#
loop_
_entity_poly.entity_id
_entity_poly.type
_entity_poly.pdbx_seq_one_letter_code
_entity_poly.pdbx_strand_id
1 'polypeptide(L)'
;MLGDDSFDLLVITDDIQTPAAATARAFVLHAAPQVGNVDVYVDTTDALGDTPLLADFAPAADSGTYVEVPAGEYRIRITPAGDPATIAYDSGFVELESGPPYFLAATPRASGFSPASVIALLDSPPFVVLEDQRAQVRALHLSPDAPAVDVTVDGDVVLSDVSFKDVSDYLQVLAGDYTIGVEAGGNEVASLPVTVEAGQAYSVLATGFVNITGVQGFTLRPLVDDLTPAAGAKIRVIHASPDAPAVDVLVNGDIFAGLADVPYFTASDYVEVPAGSYDISINVANTTTTVIDLPATALAAGSIYTAIAVNAAASIEPLLVVDP
;
A
#
# COMPACT_ATOMS: atom_id res chain seq x y z
N MET A 1 2.43 -33.90 -25.14
CA MET A 1 1.20 -34.40 -24.50
C MET A 1 0.93 -33.42 -23.37
N LEU A 2 -0.05 -32.54 -23.55
CA LEU A 2 -0.52 -31.69 -22.46
C LEU A 2 -1.14 -32.63 -21.42
N GLY A 3 -0.74 -32.47 -20.16
CA GLY A 3 -1.27 -33.25 -19.04
C GLY A 3 -2.76 -32.98 -18.84
N ASP A 4 -3.37 -33.81 -18.01
CA ASP A 4 -4.79 -33.92 -17.66
C ASP A 4 -5.41 -32.68 -16.97
N ASP A 5 -5.08 -31.47 -17.41
CA ASP A 5 -5.83 -30.27 -17.04
C ASP A 5 -6.94 -30.12 -18.07
N SER A 6 -8.09 -30.73 -17.79
CA SER A 6 -9.28 -30.57 -18.61
C SER A 6 -9.63 -29.09 -18.71
N PHE A 7 -9.52 -28.51 -19.91
CA PHE A 7 -10.12 -27.21 -20.20
C PHE A 7 -11.63 -27.34 -19.97
N ASP A 8 -12.14 -26.67 -18.95
CA ASP A 8 -13.58 -26.55 -18.76
C ASP A 8 -14.09 -25.41 -19.63
N LEU A 9 -15.04 -25.71 -20.52
CA LEU A 9 -15.61 -24.74 -21.43
C LEU A 9 -16.83 -24.11 -20.76
N LEU A 10 -16.69 -22.88 -20.28
CA LEU A 10 -17.84 -22.12 -19.82
C LEU A 10 -18.60 -21.55 -21.03
N VAL A 11 -19.77 -22.13 -21.32
CA VAL A 11 -20.66 -21.60 -22.36
C VAL A 11 -21.53 -20.52 -21.76
N ILE A 12 -21.23 -19.28 -22.11
CA ILE A 12 -22.00 -18.12 -21.68
C ILE A 12 -23.01 -17.84 -22.77
N THR A 13 -24.29 -17.97 -22.41
CA THR A 13 -25.37 -17.64 -23.35
C THR A 13 -25.56 -16.13 -23.31
N ASP A 14 -25.06 -15.45 -24.33
CA ASP A 14 -25.19 -14.00 -24.43
C ASP A 14 -26.65 -13.63 -24.67
N ASP A 15 -27.22 -12.90 -23.73
CA ASP A 15 -28.56 -12.36 -23.83
C ASP A 15 -28.49 -10.92 -24.32
N ILE A 16 -28.58 -10.76 -25.65
CA ILE A 16 -28.53 -9.47 -26.34
C ILE A 16 -29.79 -8.61 -26.17
N GLN A 17 -30.71 -8.95 -25.25
CA GLN A 17 -31.84 -8.08 -24.94
C GLN A 17 -31.34 -6.73 -24.45
N THR A 18 -31.85 -5.67 -25.07
CA THR A 18 -31.64 -4.31 -24.60
C THR A 18 -32.33 -4.14 -23.24
N PRO A 19 -31.63 -3.72 -22.18
CA PRO A 19 -32.23 -3.47 -20.88
C PRO A 19 -33.34 -2.43 -20.95
N ALA A 20 -34.16 -2.35 -19.90
CA ALA A 20 -35.08 -1.23 -19.74
C ALA A 20 -34.30 0.11 -19.76
N ALA A 21 -34.94 1.17 -20.23
CA ALA A 21 -34.33 2.50 -20.27
C ALA A 21 -33.80 2.89 -18.87
N ALA A 22 -32.61 3.50 -18.83
CA ALA A 22 -31.91 3.88 -17.60
C ALA A 22 -31.52 2.71 -16.69
N THR A 23 -31.27 1.54 -17.27
CA THR A 23 -30.74 0.35 -16.56
C THR A 23 -29.41 -0.05 -17.16
N ALA A 24 -28.41 -0.24 -16.31
CA ALA A 24 -27.15 -0.89 -16.63
C ALA A 24 -27.27 -2.39 -16.30
N ARG A 25 -26.75 -3.24 -17.18
CA ARG A 25 -26.92 -4.70 -17.10
C ARG A 25 -25.57 -5.37 -17.29
N ALA A 26 -25.22 -6.33 -16.45
CA ALA A 26 -23.92 -7.00 -16.49
C ALA A 26 -24.04 -8.52 -16.32
N PHE A 27 -23.29 -9.28 -17.11
CA PHE A 27 -22.96 -10.67 -16.79
C PHE A 27 -21.67 -10.67 -15.98
N VAL A 28 -21.63 -11.39 -14.87
CA VAL A 28 -20.48 -11.37 -13.95
C VAL A 28 -19.88 -12.78 -13.83
N LEU A 29 -18.56 -12.86 -13.99
CA LEU A 29 -17.78 -14.09 -13.89
C LEU A 29 -16.67 -13.95 -12.85
N HIS A 30 -16.62 -14.85 -11.88
CA HIS A 30 -15.46 -14.97 -10.99
C HIS A 30 -14.43 -15.94 -11.57
N ALA A 31 -13.57 -15.45 -12.46
CA ALA A 31 -12.53 -16.23 -13.14
C ALA A 31 -11.22 -16.37 -12.34
N ALA A 32 -11.23 -16.20 -11.01
CA ALA A 32 -10.03 -16.15 -10.17
C ALA A 32 -10.06 -17.25 -9.08
N PRO A 33 -9.78 -18.52 -9.44
CA PRO A 33 -9.98 -19.69 -8.57
C PRO A 33 -9.21 -19.66 -7.24
N GLN A 34 -8.12 -18.89 -7.16
CA GLN A 34 -7.28 -18.78 -5.98
C GLN A 34 -7.81 -17.84 -4.88
N VAL A 35 -8.83 -17.01 -5.17
CA VAL A 35 -9.31 -15.96 -4.23
C VAL A 35 -10.27 -16.53 -3.16
N GLY A 36 -10.96 -17.63 -3.45
CA GLY A 36 -12.04 -18.14 -2.61
C GLY A 36 -13.35 -17.37 -2.82
N ASN A 37 -14.37 -17.67 -2.01
CA ASN A 37 -15.68 -17.03 -2.16
C ASN A 37 -15.63 -15.56 -1.76
N VAL A 38 -16.39 -14.72 -2.49
CA VAL A 38 -16.42 -13.27 -2.30
C VAL A 38 -17.83 -12.72 -2.23
N ASP A 39 -17.99 -11.57 -1.58
CA ASP A 39 -19.18 -10.74 -1.66
C ASP A 39 -18.90 -9.52 -2.55
N VAL A 40 -19.80 -9.22 -3.50
CA VAL A 40 -19.69 -8.10 -4.45
C VAL A 40 -20.74 -7.04 -4.13
N TYR A 41 -20.29 -5.81 -3.94
CA TYR A 41 -21.10 -4.64 -3.63
C TYR A 41 -21.04 -3.63 -4.78
N VAL A 42 -22.15 -2.95 -5.03
CA VAL A 42 -22.29 -1.89 -6.04
C VAL A 42 -23.04 -0.75 -5.36
N ASP A 43 -22.31 0.27 -4.94
CA ASP A 43 -22.83 1.34 -4.08
C ASP A 43 -22.72 2.71 -4.75
N THR A 44 -23.59 3.65 -4.39
CA THR A 44 -23.56 5.03 -4.89
C THR A 44 -22.90 6.01 -3.92
N THR A 45 -22.28 5.51 -2.84
CA THR A 45 -21.67 6.32 -1.78
C THR A 45 -20.37 5.68 -1.30
N ASP A 46 -19.56 6.45 -0.56
CA ASP A 46 -18.32 5.92 0.03
C ASP A 46 -18.55 4.88 1.12
N ALA A 47 -19.70 4.89 1.80
CA ALA A 47 -20.06 3.84 2.74
C ALA A 47 -20.33 2.52 1.99
N LEU A 48 -19.83 1.40 2.51
CA LEU A 48 -20.17 0.06 2.02
C LEU A 48 -21.63 -0.24 2.37
N GLY A 49 -22.40 -0.73 1.41
CA GLY A 49 -23.78 -1.13 1.65
C GLY A 49 -23.90 -2.32 2.61
N ASP A 50 -25.04 -2.43 3.30
CA ASP A 50 -25.28 -3.51 4.26
C ASP A 50 -25.47 -4.89 3.60
N THR A 51 -25.83 -4.92 2.32
CA THR A 51 -26.13 -6.15 1.58
C THR A 51 -25.37 -6.19 0.26
N PRO A 52 -24.59 -7.26 0.00
CA PRO A 52 -23.95 -7.42 -1.29
C PRO A 52 -24.97 -7.70 -2.39
N LEU A 53 -24.65 -7.25 -3.61
CA LEU A 53 -25.41 -7.56 -4.81
C LEU A 53 -25.25 -9.03 -5.22
N LEU A 54 -24.04 -9.57 -5.06
CA LEU A 54 -23.73 -10.99 -5.19
C LEU A 54 -23.10 -11.47 -3.89
N ALA A 55 -23.80 -12.33 -3.16
CA ALA A 55 -23.32 -12.90 -1.90
C ALA A 55 -22.70 -14.29 -2.12
N ASP A 56 -21.66 -14.62 -1.37
CA ASP A 56 -20.98 -15.92 -1.37
C ASP A 56 -20.64 -16.41 -2.80
N PHE A 57 -20.19 -15.48 -3.65
CA PHE A 57 -19.94 -15.72 -5.06
C PHE A 57 -18.68 -16.56 -5.23
N ALA A 58 -18.86 -17.82 -5.63
CA ALA A 58 -17.81 -18.82 -5.64
C ALA A 58 -16.83 -18.66 -6.82
N PRO A 59 -15.58 -19.10 -6.69
CA PRO A 59 -14.63 -19.10 -7.80
C PRO A 59 -15.06 -20.04 -8.94
N ALA A 60 -14.71 -19.64 -10.16
CA ALA A 60 -15.16 -20.26 -11.40
C ALA A 60 -16.69 -20.32 -11.56
N ALA A 61 -17.44 -19.58 -10.74
CA ALA A 61 -18.87 -19.38 -10.92
C ALA A 61 -19.16 -18.13 -11.75
N ASP A 62 -20.26 -18.18 -12.49
CA ASP A 62 -20.91 -17.00 -13.04
C ASP A 62 -22.18 -16.66 -12.26
N SER A 63 -22.73 -15.47 -12.49
CA SER A 63 -23.95 -15.02 -11.82
C SER A 63 -25.19 -15.84 -12.19
N GLY A 64 -25.12 -16.79 -13.14
CA GLY A 64 -26.22 -17.60 -13.66
C GLY A 64 -27.23 -16.83 -14.51
N THR A 65 -27.36 -15.52 -14.29
CA THR A 65 -28.16 -14.57 -15.05
C THR A 65 -27.45 -13.22 -15.10
N TYR A 66 -27.95 -12.29 -15.92
CA TYR A 66 -27.49 -10.91 -15.84
C TYR A 66 -27.96 -10.25 -14.55
N VAL A 67 -27.12 -9.38 -14.02
CA VAL A 67 -27.40 -8.49 -12.89
C VAL A 67 -27.76 -7.12 -13.44
N GLU A 68 -28.73 -6.45 -12.83
CA GLU A 68 -29.22 -5.14 -13.28
C GLU A 68 -29.20 -4.13 -12.14
N VAL A 69 -28.71 -2.93 -12.45
CA VAL A 69 -28.76 -1.76 -11.57
C VAL A 69 -29.24 -0.55 -12.38
N PRO A 70 -29.83 0.48 -11.75
CA PRO A 70 -30.09 1.74 -12.45
C PRO A 70 -28.80 2.27 -13.10
N ALA A 71 -28.88 2.88 -14.27
CA ALA A 71 -27.70 3.54 -14.85
C ALA A 71 -27.27 4.74 -13.99
N GLY A 72 -25.97 4.94 -13.83
CA GLY A 72 -25.38 6.01 -13.03
C GLY A 72 -23.98 5.67 -12.51
N GLU A 73 -23.49 6.52 -11.62
CA GLU A 73 -22.17 6.39 -11.01
C GLU A 73 -22.19 5.46 -9.80
N TYR A 74 -21.30 4.46 -9.79
CA TYR A 74 -21.20 3.46 -8.74
C TYR A 74 -19.76 3.18 -8.34
N ARG A 75 -19.58 2.68 -7.13
CA ARG A 75 -18.36 2.10 -6.62
C ARG A 75 -18.54 0.60 -6.48
N ILE A 76 -17.73 -0.17 -7.21
CA ILE A 76 -17.76 -1.63 -7.20
C ILE A 76 -16.71 -2.10 -6.20
N ARG A 77 -17.14 -2.82 -5.16
CA ARG A 77 -16.27 -3.34 -4.11
C ARG A 77 -16.43 -4.83 -3.97
N ILE A 78 -15.32 -5.50 -3.66
CA ILE A 78 -15.30 -6.94 -3.42
C ILE A 78 -14.66 -7.19 -2.05
N THR A 79 -15.29 -8.05 -1.26
CA THR A 79 -14.79 -8.47 0.07
C THR A 79 -14.73 -10.00 0.13
N PRO A 80 -13.90 -10.60 1.00
CA PRO A 80 -14.04 -12.03 1.31
C PRO A 80 -15.46 -12.34 1.80
N ALA A 81 -16.02 -13.47 1.39
CA ALA A 81 -17.40 -13.81 1.74
C ALA A 81 -17.62 -13.81 3.27
N GLY A 82 -18.61 -13.02 3.72
CA GLY A 82 -18.95 -12.87 5.13
C GLY A 82 -18.02 -11.97 5.95
N ASP A 83 -17.05 -11.29 5.32
CA ASP A 83 -16.14 -10.35 5.97
C ASP A 83 -16.19 -8.94 5.31
N PRO A 84 -17.25 -8.17 5.55
CA PRO A 84 -17.41 -6.83 4.97
C PRO A 84 -16.41 -5.80 5.53
N ALA A 85 -15.66 -6.13 6.58
CA ALA A 85 -14.63 -5.25 7.13
C ALA A 85 -13.35 -5.23 6.27
N THR A 86 -13.15 -6.28 5.47
CA THR A 86 -11.97 -6.42 4.60
C THR A 86 -12.34 -6.11 3.16
N ILE A 87 -12.07 -4.89 2.71
CA ILE A 87 -12.12 -4.59 1.28
C ILE A 87 -10.95 -5.30 0.60
N ALA A 88 -11.21 -6.10 -0.42
CA ALA A 88 -10.21 -6.83 -1.20
C ALA A 88 -9.99 -6.22 -2.59
N TYR A 89 -10.94 -5.41 -3.07
CA TYR A 89 -10.86 -4.65 -4.31
C TYR A 89 -11.82 -3.46 -4.23
N ASP A 90 -11.43 -2.33 -4.81
CA ASP A 90 -12.27 -1.15 -4.94
C ASP A 90 -12.04 -0.44 -6.27
N SER A 91 -13.07 -0.32 -7.11
CA SER A 91 -12.93 0.33 -8.43
C SER A 91 -12.79 1.85 -8.37
N GLY A 92 -12.99 2.47 -7.20
CA GLY A 92 -13.40 3.88 -7.15
C GLY A 92 -14.76 4.07 -7.84
N PHE A 93 -15.14 5.32 -8.09
CA PHE A 93 -16.37 5.61 -8.83
C PHE A 93 -16.20 5.34 -10.32
N VAL A 94 -17.13 4.57 -10.88
CA VAL A 94 -17.23 4.21 -12.30
C VAL A 94 -18.65 4.48 -12.78
N GLU A 95 -18.78 5.03 -13.99
CA GLU A 95 -20.08 5.24 -14.61
C GLU A 95 -20.57 3.94 -15.27
N LEU A 96 -21.75 3.48 -14.88
CA LEU A 96 -22.46 2.37 -15.52
C LEU A 96 -23.60 2.94 -16.38
N GLU A 97 -23.42 2.90 -17.69
CA GLU A 97 -24.36 3.45 -18.65
C GLU A 97 -25.48 2.45 -18.98
N SER A 98 -26.62 2.97 -19.44
CA SER A 98 -27.65 2.14 -20.05
C SER A 98 -27.28 1.83 -21.49
N GLY A 99 -27.49 0.58 -21.94
CA GLY A 99 -27.11 0.18 -23.28
C GLY A 99 -26.90 -1.33 -23.40
N PRO A 100 -26.03 -1.78 -24.31
CA PRO A 100 -25.61 -3.17 -24.38
C PRO A 100 -25.07 -3.65 -23.02
N PRO A 101 -25.27 -4.93 -22.67
CA PRO A 101 -24.84 -5.41 -21.38
C PRO A 101 -23.31 -5.50 -21.28
N TYR A 102 -22.80 -5.22 -20.09
CA TYR A 102 -21.40 -5.43 -19.73
C TYR A 102 -21.10 -6.93 -19.55
N PHE A 103 -19.89 -7.34 -19.89
CA PHE A 103 -19.32 -8.59 -19.39
C PHE A 103 -18.20 -8.25 -18.42
N LEU A 104 -18.39 -8.57 -17.14
CA LEU A 104 -17.41 -8.33 -16.08
C LEU A 104 -16.76 -9.65 -15.66
N ALA A 105 -15.44 -9.71 -15.65
CA ALA A 105 -14.70 -10.86 -15.17
C ALA A 105 -13.60 -10.46 -14.18
N ALA A 106 -13.62 -11.07 -13.00
CA ALA A 106 -12.52 -10.97 -12.04
C ALA A 106 -11.48 -12.07 -12.34
N THR A 107 -10.27 -11.67 -12.75
CA THR A 107 -9.19 -12.57 -13.18
C THR A 107 -8.02 -12.53 -12.19
N PRO A 108 -7.20 -13.59 -12.07
CA PRO A 108 -6.06 -13.60 -11.16
C PRO A 108 -5.07 -12.48 -11.43
N ARG A 109 -4.57 -11.85 -10.36
CA ARG A 109 -3.48 -10.89 -10.43
C ARG A 109 -2.26 -11.42 -9.68
N ALA A 110 -1.08 -11.32 -10.28
CA ALA A 110 0.16 -11.81 -9.69
C ALA A 110 0.78 -10.85 -8.66
N SER A 111 0.39 -9.57 -8.67
CA SER A 111 0.99 -8.51 -7.86
C SER A 111 0.04 -7.32 -7.71
N GLY A 112 0.13 -6.57 -6.61
CA GLY A 112 -0.76 -5.46 -6.28
C GLY A 112 -1.69 -5.80 -5.11
N PHE A 113 -2.46 -4.83 -4.61
CA PHE A 113 -3.29 -4.99 -3.40
C PHE A 113 -4.44 -5.98 -3.56
N SER A 114 -5.06 -6.00 -4.74
CA SER A 114 -6.13 -6.94 -5.03
C SER A 114 -5.58 -8.26 -5.56
N PRO A 115 -6.04 -9.42 -5.04
CA PRO A 115 -5.67 -10.73 -5.55
C PRO A 115 -6.28 -11.03 -6.93
N ALA A 116 -7.14 -10.14 -7.44
CA ALA A 116 -7.74 -10.21 -8.76
C ALA A 116 -7.85 -8.83 -9.45
N SER A 117 -7.87 -8.82 -10.78
CA SER A 117 -8.19 -7.66 -11.61
C SER A 117 -9.58 -7.84 -12.24
N VAL A 118 -10.40 -6.79 -12.21
CA VAL A 118 -11.71 -6.79 -12.87
C VAL A 118 -11.58 -6.24 -14.28
N ILE A 119 -12.04 -7.00 -15.27
CA ILE A 119 -12.06 -6.60 -16.67
C ILE A 119 -13.51 -6.46 -17.11
N ALA A 120 -13.85 -5.33 -17.72
CA ALA A 120 -15.11 -5.12 -18.39
C ALA A 120 -14.90 -5.25 -19.90
N LEU A 121 -15.58 -6.19 -20.57
CA LEU A 121 -15.64 -6.21 -22.03
C LEU A 121 -16.81 -5.33 -22.48
N LEU A 122 -16.54 -4.47 -23.47
CA LEU A 122 -17.52 -3.54 -24.05
C LEU A 122 -17.46 -3.66 -25.58
N ASP A 123 -18.36 -2.98 -26.28
CA ASP A 123 -18.32 -2.92 -27.75
C ASP A 123 -17.23 -1.94 -28.24
N SER A 124 -17.11 -0.79 -27.57
CA SER A 124 -16.11 0.24 -27.88
C SER A 124 -15.82 1.13 -26.66
N PRO A 125 -14.58 1.11 -26.10
CA PRO A 125 -13.47 0.24 -26.47
C PRO A 125 -13.80 -1.24 -26.20
N PRO A 126 -13.12 -2.22 -26.84
CA PRO A 126 -13.49 -3.63 -26.70
C PRO A 126 -13.37 -4.18 -25.27
N PHE A 127 -12.54 -3.54 -24.44
CA PHE A 127 -12.47 -3.81 -23.01
C PHE A 127 -11.87 -2.63 -22.25
N VAL A 128 -12.13 -2.59 -20.94
CA VAL A 128 -11.53 -1.71 -19.94
C VAL A 128 -11.11 -2.57 -18.75
N VAL A 129 -9.94 -2.30 -18.17
CA VAL A 129 -9.56 -2.86 -16.88
C VAL A 129 -10.02 -1.87 -15.81
N LEU A 130 -10.85 -2.34 -14.89
CA LEU A 130 -11.21 -1.60 -13.70
C LEU A 130 -10.12 -1.87 -12.67
N GLU A 131 -9.13 -0.99 -12.61
CA GLU A 131 -8.03 -1.12 -11.65
C GLU A 131 -8.52 -0.88 -10.23
N ASP A 132 -7.94 -1.62 -9.27
CA ASP A 132 -8.13 -1.33 -7.86
C ASP A 132 -7.54 0.05 -7.55
N GLN A 133 -8.39 0.98 -7.12
CA GLN A 133 -8.02 2.37 -6.88
C GLN A 133 -7.42 2.57 -5.48
N ARG A 134 -7.24 1.52 -4.69
CA ARG A 134 -6.67 1.67 -3.35
C ARG A 134 -5.16 1.92 -3.38
N ALA A 135 -4.71 2.68 -2.40
CA ALA A 135 -3.32 2.90 -2.02
C ALA A 135 -3.15 2.57 -0.53
N GLN A 136 -1.91 2.38 -0.10
CA GLN A 136 -1.57 2.18 1.31
C GLN A 136 -0.73 3.35 1.81
N VAL A 137 -1.05 3.87 3.00
CA VAL A 137 -0.29 4.96 3.64
C VAL A 137 -0.07 4.63 5.11
N ARG A 138 1.13 4.85 5.62
CA ARG A 138 1.41 4.79 7.07
C ARG A 138 2.20 6.00 7.53
N ALA A 139 2.20 6.24 8.83
CA ALA A 139 2.95 7.30 9.47
C ALA A 139 4.08 6.73 10.35
N LEU A 140 5.23 7.39 10.35
CA LEU A 140 6.35 7.10 11.23
C LEU A 140 6.76 8.37 11.98
N HIS A 141 6.85 8.30 13.30
CA HIS A 141 7.33 9.41 14.10
C HIS A 141 8.82 9.26 14.42
N LEU A 142 9.67 9.97 13.70
CA LEU A 142 11.13 9.90 13.83
C LEU A 142 11.76 11.22 14.35
N SER A 143 10.96 12.19 14.77
CA SER A 143 11.45 13.40 15.44
C SER A 143 11.82 13.09 16.90
N PRO A 144 13.09 13.22 17.34
CA PRO A 144 13.49 12.72 18.66
C PRO A 144 13.04 13.56 19.85
N ASP A 145 12.74 14.85 19.64
CA ASP A 145 12.40 15.81 20.69
C ASP A 145 10.99 16.42 20.54
N ALA A 146 10.22 15.95 19.56
CA ALA A 146 8.80 16.26 19.49
C ALA A 146 8.04 15.49 20.58
N PRO A 147 6.98 16.08 21.16
CA PRO A 147 6.05 15.34 22.02
C PRO A 147 5.27 14.29 21.20
N ALA A 148 4.47 13.46 21.86
CA ALA A 148 3.47 12.68 21.15
C ALA A 148 2.50 13.60 20.39
N VAL A 149 2.10 13.17 19.19
CA VAL A 149 1.28 13.95 18.26
C VAL A 149 0.13 13.12 17.72
N ASP A 150 -0.89 13.81 17.24
CA ASP A 150 -1.95 13.20 16.45
C ASP A 150 -1.63 13.39 14.96
N VAL A 151 -2.00 12.43 14.12
CA VAL A 151 -1.87 12.51 12.66
C VAL A 151 -3.26 12.69 12.06
N THR A 152 -3.39 13.67 11.18
CA THR A 152 -4.64 13.97 10.47
C THR A 152 -4.52 13.68 8.98
N VAL A 153 -5.65 13.33 8.37
CA VAL A 153 -5.82 13.25 6.92
C VAL A 153 -6.98 14.17 6.57
N ASP A 154 -6.71 15.20 5.75
CA ASP A 154 -7.68 16.23 5.36
C ASP A 154 -8.39 16.92 6.56
N GLY A 155 -7.69 16.99 7.69
CA GLY A 155 -8.16 17.59 8.94
C GLY A 155 -8.82 16.63 9.92
N ASP A 156 -9.10 15.39 9.52
CA ASP A 156 -9.66 14.37 10.43
C ASP A 156 -8.53 13.58 11.09
N VAL A 157 -8.57 13.45 12.43
CA VAL A 157 -7.59 12.66 13.19
C VAL A 157 -7.75 11.17 12.88
N VAL A 158 -6.71 10.55 12.33
CA VAL A 158 -6.68 9.12 11.96
C VAL A 158 -5.78 8.29 12.89
N LEU A 159 -4.78 8.92 13.51
CA LEU A 159 -3.93 8.32 14.53
C LEU A 159 -3.78 9.30 15.69
N SER A 160 -3.80 8.79 16.90
CA SER A 160 -3.69 9.60 18.12
C SER A 160 -2.51 9.17 18.97
N ASP A 161 -1.90 10.10 19.70
CA ASP A 161 -0.82 9.85 20.67
C ASP A 161 0.38 9.09 20.08
N VAL A 162 0.71 9.38 18.82
CA VAL A 162 1.85 8.79 18.10
C VAL A 162 3.14 9.35 18.69
N SER A 163 3.93 8.49 19.32
CA SER A 163 5.17 8.84 20.03
C SER A 163 6.42 8.55 19.17
N PHE A 164 7.56 9.10 19.58
CA PHE A 164 8.83 8.83 18.91
C PHE A 164 9.14 7.32 18.78
N LYS A 165 9.46 6.90 17.55
CA LYS A 165 9.68 5.54 17.04
C LYS A 165 8.41 4.72 16.79
N ASP A 166 7.22 5.27 17.00
CA ASP A 166 6.00 4.61 16.60
C ASP A 166 5.90 4.55 15.06
N VAL A 167 5.42 3.40 14.59
CA VAL A 167 5.15 3.09 13.19
C VAL A 167 3.72 2.59 13.15
N SER A 168 2.86 3.27 12.41
CA SER A 168 1.48 2.82 12.26
C SER A 168 1.40 1.62 11.31
N ASP A 169 0.31 0.87 11.42
CA ASP A 169 -0.11 0.00 10.33
C ASP A 169 -0.39 0.83 9.06
N TYR A 170 -0.39 0.17 7.90
CA TYR A 170 -0.84 0.78 6.67
C TYR A 170 -2.35 0.97 6.69
N LEU A 171 -2.78 2.22 6.53
CA LEU A 171 -4.16 2.57 6.23
C LEU A 171 -4.40 2.43 4.73
N GLN A 172 -5.47 1.74 4.35
CA GLN A 172 -5.92 1.73 2.96
C GLN A 172 -6.77 2.97 2.70
N VAL A 173 -6.40 3.69 1.65
CA VAL A 173 -7.11 4.88 1.15
C VAL A 173 -7.38 4.72 -0.34
N LEU A 174 -8.21 5.56 -0.93
CA LEU A 174 -8.29 5.63 -2.38
C LEU A 174 -7.13 6.45 -2.94
N ALA A 175 -6.81 6.26 -4.22
CA ALA A 175 -5.93 7.14 -4.95
C ALA A 175 -6.53 8.55 -5.01
N GLY A 176 -5.70 9.56 -4.82
CA GLY A 176 -6.16 10.94 -4.76
C GLY A 176 -5.17 11.89 -4.11
N ASP A 177 -5.60 13.13 -3.95
CA ASP A 177 -4.84 14.16 -3.26
C ASP A 177 -5.31 14.23 -1.80
N TYR A 178 -4.36 14.16 -0.87
CA TYR A 178 -4.58 14.23 0.57
C TYR A 178 -3.69 15.29 1.19
N THR A 179 -4.13 15.86 2.31
CA THR A 179 -3.27 16.66 3.19
C THR A 179 -3.02 15.87 4.47
N ILE A 180 -1.78 15.44 4.65
CA ILE A 180 -1.34 14.79 5.90
C ILE A 180 -0.93 15.88 6.87
N GLY A 181 -1.64 15.99 8.00
CA GLY A 181 -1.33 16.92 9.07
C GLY A 181 -0.76 16.24 10.30
N VAL A 182 -0.08 17.03 11.12
CA VAL A 182 0.37 16.65 12.46
C VAL A 182 -0.12 17.68 13.45
N GLU A 183 -0.80 17.23 14.50
CA GLU A 183 -1.31 18.07 15.57
C GLU A 183 -0.59 17.80 16.90
N ALA A 184 -0.25 18.86 17.62
CA ALA A 184 0.27 18.77 18.98
C ALA A 184 -0.63 19.55 19.94
N GLY A 185 -1.21 18.86 20.92
CA GLY A 185 -2.16 19.47 21.87
C GLY A 185 -3.39 20.07 21.19
N GLY A 186 -3.87 19.44 20.11
CA GLY A 186 -5.04 19.86 19.33
C GLY A 186 -4.84 21.08 18.42
N ASN A 187 -3.60 21.40 18.07
CA ASN A 187 -3.29 22.43 17.07
C ASN A 187 -2.39 21.84 15.99
N GLU A 188 -2.70 22.12 14.71
CA GLU A 188 -1.83 21.75 13.60
C GLU A 188 -0.45 22.44 13.72
N VAL A 189 0.61 21.62 13.71
CA VAL A 189 2.01 22.07 13.80
C VAL A 189 2.79 21.83 12.51
N ALA A 190 2.29 20.94 11.64
CA ALA A 190 2.83 20.72 10.30
C ALA A 190 1.76 20.11 9.40
N SER A 191 1.86 20.36 8.10
CA SER A 191 1.04 19.72 7.08
C SER A 191 1.82 19.51 5.80
N LEU A 192 1.43 18.49 5.04
CA LEU A 192 2.05 18.07 3.80
C LEU A 192 0.97 17.61 2.81
N PRO A 193 0.76 18.33 1.69
CA PRO A 193 -0.04 17.79 0.60
C PRO A 193 0.72 16.64 -0.07
N VAL A 194 0.03 15.54 -0.32
CA VAL A 194 0.55 14.34 -1.00
C VAL A 194 -0.47 13.86 -2.02
N THR A 195 0.02 13.44 -3.18
CA THR A 195 -0.78 12.67 -4.14
C THR A 195 -0.41 11.20 -3.95
N VAL A 196 -1.41 10.35 -3.69
CA VAL A 196 -1.23 8.91 -3.56
C VAL A 196 -1.83 8.23 -4.79
N GLU A 197 -1.05 7.34 -5.39
CA GLU A 197 -1.43 6.66 -6.63
C GLU A 197 -1.95 5.25 -6.33
N ALA A 198 -2.91 4.81 -7.15
CA ALA A 198 -3.48 3.48 -7.05
C ALA A 198 -2.39 2.40 -7.14
N GLY A 199 -2.46 1.38 -6.30
CA GLY A 199 -1.49 0.29 -6.28
C GLY A 199 -0.14 0.62 -5.64
N GLN A 200 0.05 1.84 -5.10
CA GLN A 200 1.28 2.26 -4.41
C GLN A 200 1.11 2.23 -2.89
N ALA A 201 2.21 1.98 -2.20
CA ALA A 201 2.32 2.09 -0.74
C ALA A 201 3.24 3.25 -0.38
N TYR A 202 2.93 3.97 0.70
CA TYR A 202 3.64 5.16 1.13
C TYR A 202 3.92 5.15 2.63
N SER A 203 5.10 5.64 3.00
CA SER A 203 5.46 5.97 4.38
C SER A 203 5.64 7.49 4.49
N VAL A 204 4.92 8.12 5.42
CA VAL A 204 5.12 9.55 5.75
C VAL A 204 5.88 9.65 7.06
N LEU A 205 7.12 10.16 6.98
CA LEU A 205 8.04 10.22 8.11
C LEU A 205 8.05 11.65 8.69
N ALA A 206 7.73 11.79 9.96
CA ALA A 206 8.01 13.00 10.73
C ALA A 206 9.46 12.96 11.22
N THR A 207 10.32 13.84 10.75
CA THR A 207 11.78 13.82 11.01
C THR A 207 12.28 15.15 11.53
N GLY A 208 13.52 15.21 12.03
CA GLY A 208 14.14 16.46 12.45
C GLY A 208 13.83 16.85 13.90
N PHE A 209 14.48 17.90 14.41
CA PHE A 209 14.22 18.43 15.75
C PHE A 209 13.19 19.57 15.74
N VAL A 210 12.40 19.66 16.80
CA VAL A 210 11.46 20.76 17.06
C VAL A 210 12.12 21.89 17.85
N ASN A 211 12.92 21.55 18.88
CA ASN A 211 13.41 22.48 19.89
C ASN A 211 14.92 22.79 19.76
N ILE A 212 15.60 22.24 18.76
CA ILE A 212 17.03 22.45 18.50
C ILE A 212 17.21 23.29 17.24
N THR A 213 18.00 24.36 17.35
CA THR A 213 18.30 25.27 16.22
C THR A 213 19.72 25.03 15.69
N GLY A 214 19.95 25.34 14.42
CA GLY A 214 21.25 25.16 13.75
C GLY A 214 21.52 23.74 13.24
N VAL A 215 20.51 22.86 13.31
CA VAL A 215 20.50 21.47 12.81
C VAL A 215 19.24 21.23 12.00
N GLN A 216 18.97 19.99 11.60
CA GLN A 216 17.82 19.65 10.76
C GLN A 216 16.51 19.78 11.56
N GLY A 217 15.65 20.71 11.13
CA GLY A 217 14.38 21.00 11.79
C GLY A 217 13.26 20.02 11.42
N PHE A 218 12.16 20.08 12.18
CA PHE A 218 10.98 19.24 11.98
C PHE A 218 10.46 19.32 10.54
N THR A 219 10.20 18.17 9.91
CA THR A 219 9.70 18.07 8.53
C THR A 219 9.00 16.74 8.29
N LEU A 220 7.87 16.78 7.58
CA LEU A 220 7.17 15.62 7.05
C LEU A 220 7.74 15.22 5.69
N ARG A 221 7.99 13.93 5.49
CA ARG A 221 8.69 13.42 4.31
C ARG A 221 8.02 12.15 3.79
N PRO A 222 7.38 12.19 2.62
CA PRO A 222 6.78 11.02 2.03
C PRO A 222 7.84 10.18 1.31
N LEU A 223 7.72 8.86 1.41
CA LEU A 223 8.51 7.88 0.66
C LEU A 223 7.55 6.87 0.03
N VAL A 224 7.85 6.45 -1.19
CA VAL A 224 7.19 5.32 -1.82
C VAL A 224 7.81 4.03 -1.28
N ASP A 225 6.97 3.08 -0.90
CA ASP A 225 7.36 1.77 -0.43
C ASP A 225 7.18 0.73 -1.53
N ASP A 226 8.24 -0.02 -1.81
CA ASP A 226 8.19 -1.13 -2.75
C ASP A 226 7.98 -2.44 -1.98
N LEU A 227 6.69 -2.72 -1.73
CA LEU A 227 6.21 -3.93 -1.04
C LEU A 227 6.14 -5.17 -1.93
N THR A 228 6.77 -5.13 -3.13
CA THR A 228 6.80 -6.31 -3.98
C THR A 228 7.64 -7.42 -3.35
N PRO A 229 7.10 -8.65 -3.23
CA PRO A 229 7.86 -9.78 -2.68
C PRO A 229 9.11 -10.09 -3.50
N ALA A 230 10.18 -10.49 -2.81
CA ALA A 230 11.43 -10.93 -3.42
C ALA A 230 11.76 -12.37 -3.01
N ALA A 231 12.67 -13.02 -3.76
CA ALA A 231 13.13 -14.37 -3.40
C ALA A 231 14.06 -14.33 -2.17
N GLY A 232 14.87 -13.27 -2.08
CA GLY A 232 15.68 -12.93 -0.90
C GLY A 232 14.92 -12.05 0.10
N ALA A 233 15.68 -11.28 0.89
CA ALA A 233 15.17 -10.18 1.69
C ALA A 233 15.36 -8.86 0.94
N LYS A 234 14.44 -7.89 1.07
CA LYS A 234 14.64 -6.51 0.59
C LYS A 234 15.02 -5.61 1.75
N ILE A 235 15.97 -4.70 1.53
CA ILE A 235 16.41 -3.74 2.55
C ILE A 235 16.40 -2.33 1.96
N ARG A 236 15.77 -1.40 2.66
CA ARG A 236 15.96 0.04 2.50
C ARG A 236 16.68 0.59 3.72
N VAL A 237 17.62 1.51 3.53
CA VAL A 237 18.32 2.20 4.61
C VAL A 237 17.96 3.68 4.60
N ILE A 238 17.66 4.23 5.77
CA ILE A 238 17.33 5.65 5.95
C ILE A 238 18.21 6.25 7.04
N HIS A 239 18.92 7.34 6.74
CA HIS A 239 19.64 8.09 7.76
C HIS A 239 18.76 9.23 8.32
N ALA A 240 18.07 9.02 9.43
CA ALA A 240 17.12 9.99 10.01
C ALA A 240 17.60 10.65 11.33
N SER A 241 18.90 10.62 11.62
CA SER A 241 19.48 11.25 12.82
C SER A 241 19.81 12.74 12.54
N PRO A 242 19.07 13.72 13.11
CA PRO A 242 19.04 15.09 12.57
C PRO A 242 20.30 15.95 12.77
N ASP A 243 21.14 15.61 13.75
CA ASP A 243 22.40 16.29 14.07
C ASP A 243 23.63 15.40 13.84
N ALA A 244 23.43 14.18 13.33
CA ALA A 244 24.53 13.30 12.99
C ALA A 244 25.25 13.77 11.71
N PRO A 245 26.59 13.59 11.64
CA PRO A 245 27.31 13.74 10.38
C PRO A 245 26.92 12.62 9.41
N ALA A 246 27.39 12.73 8.17
CA ALA A 246 27.24 11.66 7.19
C ALA A 246 27.83 10.34 7.69
N VAL A 247 27.26 9.23 7.23
CA VAL A 247 27.61 7.88 7.67
C VAL A 247 27.93 6.95 6.50
N ASP A 248 28.75 5.93 6.77
CA ASP A 248 28.96 4.80 5.89
C ASP A 248 28.12 3.61 6.38
N VAL A 249 27.39 2.97 5.47
CA VAL A 249 26.62 1.75 5.75
C VAL A 249 27.45 0.55 5.31
N LEU A 250 27.77 -0.34 6.24
CA LEU A 250 28.56 -1.53 5.96
C LEU A 250 27.78 -2.80 6.24
N VAL A 251 27.97 -3.79 5.37
CA VAL A 251 27.44 -5.14 5.50
C VAL A 251 28.60 -6.11 5.32
N ASN A 252 28.83 -6.98 6.30
CA ASN A 252 29.96 -7.90 6.38
C ASN A 252 31.33 -7.21 6.23
N GLY A 253 31.43 -5.94 6.66
CA GLY A 253 32.64 -5.13 6.60
C GLY A 253 32.87 -4.35 5.30
N ASP A 254 32.03 -4.53 4.28
CA ASP A 254 32.11 -3.81 3.00
C ASP A 254 31.02 -2.74 2.89
N ILE A 255 31.29 -1.65 2.15
CA ILE A 255 30.27 -0.62 1.86
C ILE A 255 29.09 -1.25 1.13
N PHE A 256 27.91 -1.16 1.74
CA PHE A 256 26.70 -1.75 1.22
C PHE A 256 26.07 -0.87 0.13
N ALA A 257 25.81 -1.43 -1.05
CA ALA A 257 25.08 -0.78 -2.14
C ALA A 257 25.57 0.65 -2.51
N GLY A 258 26.85 0.95 -2.30
CA GLY A 258 27.40 2.29 -2.55
C GLY A 258 27.02 3.36 -1.52
N LEU A 259 26.45 2.98 -0.38
CA LEU A 259 26.05 3.86 0.72
C LEU A 259 27.26 4.29 1.55
N ALA A 260 28.17 5.04 0.91
CA ALA A 260 29.26 5.76 1.56
C ALA A 260 28.93 7.26 1.64
N ASP A 261 29.41 7.93 2.69
CA ASP A 261 29.20 9.37 2.94
C ASP A 261 27.71 9.79 2.84
N VAL A 262 26.82 8.97 3.41
CA VAL A 262 25.37 9.12 3.34
C VAL A 262 24.92 10.30 4.20
N PRO A 263 24.41 11.40 3.64
CA PRO A 263 23.97 12.55 4.41
C PRO A 263 22.58 12.32 5.05
N TYR A 264 22.21 13.19 5.98
CA TYR A 264 20.89 13.20 6.61
C TYR A 264 19.74 13.14 5.60
N PHE A 265 18.77 12.29 5.95
CA PHE A 265 17.56 11.91 5.24
C PHE A 265 17.80 11.25 3.87
N THR A 266 18.98 10.74 3.59
CA THR A 266 19.10 9.81 2.46
C THR A 266 18.29 8.56 2.78
N ALA A 267 17.30 8.27 1.93
CA ALA A 267 16.61 6.99 1.85
C ALA A 267 17.13 6.27 0.61
N SER A 268 17.70 5.08 0.78
CA SER A 268 18.14 4.28 -0.36
C SER A 268 16.95 3.73 -1.13
N ASP A 269 17.19 3.28 -2.37
CA ASP A 269 16.30 2.32 -2.99
C ASP A 269 16.30 1.01 -2.20
N TYR A 270 15.29 0.16 -2.42
CA TYR A 270 15.29 -1.19 -1.87
C TYR A 270 16.32 -2.05 -2.59
N VAL A 271 17.15 -2.75 -1.82
CA VAL A 271 18.18 -3.67 -2.31
C VAL A 271 17.80 -5.09 -1.92
N GLU A 272 17.69 -5.99 -2.90
CA GLU A 272 17.50 -7.42 -2.64
C GLU A 272 18.83 -8.07 -2.25
N VAL A 273 18.82 -8.82 -1.15
CA VAL A 273 19.95 -9.62 -0.68
C VAL A 273 19.49 -11.06 -0.41
N PRO A 274 20.38 -12.06 -0.50
CA PRO A 274 20.04 -13.42 -0.07
C PRO A 274 19.57 -13.46 1.38
N ALA A 275 18.61 -14.33 1.71
CA ALA A 275 18.27 -14.60 3.10
C ALA A 275 19.49 -15.20 3.83
N GLY A 276 19.74 -14.76 5.07
CA GLY A 276 20.94 -15.16 5.80
C GLY A 276 21.25 -14.27 7.00
N SER A 277 22.42 -14.50 7.59
CA SER A 277 22.94 -13.71 8.71
C SER A 277 23.98 -12.73 8.20
N TYR A 278 23.87 -11.48 8.63
CA TYR A 278 24.74 -10.37 8.21
C TYR A 278 25.29 -9.61 9.42
N ASP A 279 26.55 -9.21 9.34
CA ASP A 279 27.12 -8.24 10.28
C ASP A 279 26.92 -6.84 9.70
N ILE A 280 26.02 -6.05 10.29
CA ILE A 280 25.68 -4.72 9.80
C ILE A 280 26.28 -3.69 10.74
N SER A 281 26.98 -2.70 10.20
CA SER A 281 27.55 -1.61 11.01
C SER A 281 27.40 -0.28 10.29
N ILE A 282 27.16 0.79 11.06
CA ILE A 282 27.14 2.16 10.58
C ILE A 282 28.31 2.90 11.19
N ASN A 283 29.18 3.44 10.34
CA ASN A 283 30.34 4.22 10.76
C ASN A 283 30.12 5.71 10.47
N VAL A 284 30.71 6.60 11.27
CA VAL A 284 30.84 8.01 10.89
C VAL A 284 31.72 8.09 9.64
N ALA A 285 31.22 8.73 8.59
CA ALA A 285 31.87 8.76 7.28
C ALA A 285 33.31 9.28 7.38
N ASN A 286 34.19 8.70 6.58
CA ASN A 286 35.62 9.02 6.56
C ASN A 286 36.36 8.74 7.89
N THR A 287 35.78 7.92 8.77
CA THR A 287 36.40 7.49 10.04
C THR A 287 36.26 5.98 10.23
N THR A 288 36.76 5.46 11.35
CA THR A 288 36.54 4.06 11.79
C THR A 288 35.62 3.99 13.01
N THR A 289 34.95 5.10 13.35
CA THR A 289 34.07 5.19 14.51
C THR A 289 32.72 4.57 14.17
N THR A 290 32.45 3.39 14.70
CA THR A 290 31.14 2.73 14.61
C THR A 290 30.16 3.35 15.59
N VAL A 291 28.97 3.72 15.10
CA VAL A 291 27.89 4.32 15.89
C VAL A 291 26.67 3.41 16.02
N ILE A 292 26.49 2.48 15.09
CA ILE A 292 25.51 1.38 15.19
C ILE A 292 26.25 0.10 14.82
N ASP A 293 26.12 -0.94 15.66
CA ASP A 293 26.70 -2.26 15.44
C ASP A 293 25.63 -3.34 15.68
N LEU A 294 25.35 -4.13 14.64
CA LEU A 294 24.28 -5.12 14.59
C LEU A 294 24.85 -6.45 14.06
N PRO A 295 25.59 -7.20 14.90
CA PRO A 295 26.19 -8.46 14.50
C PRO A 295 25.14 -9.57 14.35
N ALA A 296 25.40 -10.51 13.46
CA ALA A 296 24.56 -11.69 13.23
C ALA A 296 23.06 -11.39 13.00
N THR A 297 22.76 -10.30 12.30
CA THR A 297 21.40 -9.90 11.97
C THR A 297 20.81 -10.87 10.95
N ALA A 298 19.74 -11.57 11.34
CA ALA A 298 19.07 -12.53 10.48
C ALA A 298 18.03 -11.83 9.58
N LEU A 299 18.16 -12.02 8.26
CA LEU A 299 17.22 -11.55 7.26
C LEU A 299 16.51 -12.75 6.62
N ALA A 300 15.18 -12.77 6.71
CA ALA A 300 14.36 -13.86 6.21
C ALA A 300 13.99 -13.67 4.73
N ALA A 301 13.85 -14.79 4.01
CA ALA A 301 13.38 -14.77 2.62
C ALA A 301 11.94 -14.25 2.55
N GLY A 302 11.66 -13.41 1.55
CA GLY A 302 10.36 -12.77 1.35
C GLY A 302 10.12 -11.55 2.26
N SER A 303 10.95 -11.31 3.28
CA SER A 303 10.78 -10.17 4.17
C SER A 303 11.35 -8.88 3.57
N ILE A 304 10.64 -7.79 3.80
CA ILE A 304 11.01 -6.45 3.36
C ILE A 304 11.32 -5.63 4.61
N TYR A 305 12.49 -5.01 4.66
CA TYR A 305 13.01 -4.32 5.83
C TYR A 305 13.31 -2.86 5.49
N THR A 306 12.87 -1.94 6.35
CA THR A 306 13.34 -0.56 6.37
C THR A 306 14.16 -0.34 7.64
N ALA A 307 15.48 -0.19 7.48
CA ALA A 307 16.42 0.07 8.58
C ALA A 307 16.70 1.58 8.66
N ILE A 308 16.42 2.19 9.81
CA ILE A 308 16.46 3.63 9.99
C ILE A 308 17.42 3.97 11.12
N ALA A 309 18.42 4.80 10.87
CA ALA A 309 19.23 5.39 11.95
C ALA A 309 18.51 6.62 12.50
N VAL A 310 18.04 6.57 13.75
CA VAL A 310 17.20 7.59 14.38
C VAL A 310 17.87 8.22 15.60
N ASN A 311 17.17 9.17 16.25
CA ASN A 311 17.61 9.87 17.47
C ASN A 311 18.73 10.89 17.22
N ALA A 312 19.18 11.59 18.26
CA ALA A 312 20.31 12.52 18.18
C ALA A 312 21.64 11.78 17.97
N ALA A 313 22.64 12.44 17.40
CA ALA A 313 23.96 11.87 17.12
C ALA A 313 24.62 11.22 18.36
N ALA A 314 24.42 11.82 19.53
CA ALA A 314 24.96 11.32 20.80
C ALA A 314 24.30 10.02 21.30
N SER A 315 23.11 9.71 20.79
CA SER A 315 22.27 8.57 21.20
C SER A 315 21.72 7.83 19.98
N ILE A 316 22.43 7.89 18.84
CA ILE A 316 21.97 7.34 17.58
C ILE A 316 21.72 5.84 17.74
N GLU A 317 20.57 5.38 17.27
CA GLU A 317 20.13 3.99 17.42
C GLU A 317 19.42 3.51 16.15
N PRO A 318 19.43 2.20 15.86
CA PRO A 318 18.66 1.65 14.76
C PRO A 318 17.19 1.47 15.16
N LEU A 319 16.28 1.84 14.25
CA LEU A 319 14.89 1.43 14.22
C LEU A 319 14.70 0.52 13.00
N LEU A 320 14.31 -0.73 13.23
CA LEU A 320 14.03 -1.69 12.17
C LEU A 320 12.52 -1.84 12.00
N VAL A 321 12.04 -1.58 10.80
CA VAL A 321 10.65 -1.82 10.40
C VAL A 321 10.61 -3.02 9.47
N VAL A 322 9.70 -3.96 9.73
CA VAL A 322 9.42 -5.09 8.85
C VAL A 322 8.10 -4.81 8.14
N ASP A 323 8.17 -4.68 6.84
CA ASP A 323 7.01 -4.44 5.99
C ASP A 323 6.26 -5.77 5.71
N PRO A 324 4.93 -5.72 5.53
CA PRO A 324 4.08 -6.90 5.37
C PRO A 324 4.29 -7.65 4.04
#